data_AF-A0A2R7UHY4-F1
#
_entry.id   AF-A0A2R7UHY4-F1
#
_cell.length_a   1.000
_cell.length_b   1.000
_cell.length_c   1.000
_cell.angle_alpha   90.00
_cell.angle_beta   90.00
_cell.angle_gamma   90.00
#
_symmetry.space_group_name_H-M   'P 1'
#
loop_
_entity.id
_entity.type
_entity.pdbx_description
1 polymer ?
#
loop_
_entity_poly.entity_id
_entity_poly.type
_entity_poly.pdbx_seq_one_letter_code
_entity_poly.pdbx_strand_id
1 'polypeptide(L)'
;MTDLIEVRASNLVGAALDWAVAIVTHGKVYGGADSVLCPPEGAVEMNEDDGTLWVCSGGFHPKGHWSPSTDWSQGGPLIDKHGGSVQHDRGVPLSTRYSAGPDGDAVWCYGPTPLIAFCRGLVRYKIGDTVQVPKELMP
;
A
#
# COMPACT_ATOMS: atom_id res chain seq x y z
N MET A 1 8.51 -19.74 1.63
CA MET A 1 9.22 -18.77 0.76
C MET A 1 8.17 -18.23 -0.17
N THR A 2 7.78 -16.97 0.03
CA THR A 2 6.74 -16.32 -0.76
C THR A 2 7.26 -16.08 -2.19
N ASP A 3 6.53 -16.57 -3.18
CA ASP A 3 6.85 -16.31 -4.58
C ASP A 3 6.44 -14.88 -4.93
N LEU A 4 7.41 -14.04 -5.25
CA LEU A 4 7.17 -12.65 -5.66
C LEU A 4 6.95 -12.56 -7.17
N ILE A 5 6.00 -11.73 -7.58
CA ILE A 5 5.75 -11.39 -8.99
C ILE A 5 5.87 -9.87 -9.21
N GLU A 6 6.32 -9.50 -10.41
CA GLU A 6 6.37 -8.11 -10.83
C GLU A 6 4.99 -7.64 -11.31
N VAL A 7 4.47 -6.56 -10.72
CA VAL A 7 3.16 -5.99 -11.07
C VAL A 7 3.29 -4.49 -11.27
N ARG A 8 2.56 -3.94 -12.25
CA ARG A 8 2.49 -2.49 -12.42
C ARG A 8 1.77 -1.83 -11.24
N ALA A 9 2.34 -0.77 -10.68
CA ALA A 9 1.77 -0.04 -9.54
C ALA A 9 0.31 0.39 -9.79
N SER A 10 0.00 0.82 -11.02
CA SER A 10 -1.35 1.21 -11.42
C SER A 10 -2.39 0.08 -11.44
N ASN A 11 -1.95 -1.18 -11.44
CA ASN A 11 -2.83 -2.35 -11.42
C ASN A 11 -3.08 -2.91 -10.02
N LEU A 12 -2.33 -2.46 -9.01
CA LEU A 12 -2.45 -2.98 -7.64
C LEU A 12 -3.80 -2.62 -7.01
N VAL A 13 -4.35 -3.55 -6.24
CA VAL A 13 -5.58 -3.41 -5.46
C VAL A 13 -5.47 -4.20 -4.16
N GLY A 14 -6.31 -3.88 -3.17
CA GLY A 14 -6.43 -4.65 -1.93
C GLY A 14 -5.10 -4.86 -1.21
N ALA A 15 -4.90 -6.06 -0.65
CA ALA A 15 -3.71 -6.41 0.13
C ALA A 15 -2.40 -6.26 -0.67
N ALA A 16 -2.40 -6.51 -1.99
CA ALA A 16 -1.21 -6.28 -2.82
C ALA A 16 -0.84 -4.79 -2.91
N LEU A 17 -1.83 -3.91 -2.97
CA LEU A 17 -1.59 -2.46 -2.91
C LEU A 17 -1.10 -2.05 -1.52
N ASP A 18 -1.76 -2.53 -0.46
CA ASP A 18 -1.39 -2.19 0.92
C ASP A 18 0.02 -2.70 1.27
N TRP A 19 0.43 -3.86 0.75
CA TRP A 19 1.78 -4.41 0.82
C TRP A 19 2.79 -3.47 0.17
N ALA A 20 2.52 -3.05 -1.07
CA ALA A 20 3.40 -2.14 -1.80
C ALA A 20 3.52 -0.78 -1.07
N VAL A 21 2.42 -0.28 -0.50
CA VAL A 21 2.46 0.93 0.34
C VAL A 21 3.34 0.68 1.57
N ALA A 22 3.18 -0.46 2.25
CA ALA A 22 3.99 -0.81 3.42
C ALA A 22 5.49 -0.85 3.09
N ILE A 23 5.87 -1.39 1.93
CA ILE A 23 7.27 -1.37 1.46
C ILE A 23 7.78 0.06 1.32
N VAL A 24 7.02 0.97 0.71
CA VAL A 24 7.51 2.35 0.49
C VAL A 24 7.42 3.25 1.72
N THR A 25 6.63 2.88 2.74
CA THR A 25 6.49 3.65 3.99
C THR A 25 7.33 3.09 5.14
N HIS A 26 7.51 1.77 5.24
CA HIS A 26 8.25 1.09 6.31
C HIS A 26 9.55 0.43 5.84
N GLY A 27 9.81 0.39 4.53
CA GLY A 27 11.02 -0.18 3.93
C GLY A 27 11.00 -1.71 3.78
N LYS A 28 10.19 -2.40 4.59
CA LYS A 28 10.05 -3.85 4.58
C LYS A 28 8.71 -4.27 5.18
N VAL A 29 8.15 -5.37 4.69
CA VAL A 29 7.09 -6.12 5.36
C VAL A 29 7.70 -7.40 5.94
N TYR A 30 7.42 -7.67 7.21
CA TYR A 30 7.88 -8.87 7.91
C TYR A 30 6.94 -10.05 7.60
N GLY A 31 7.50 -11.25 7.53
CA GLY A 31 6.73 -12.50 7.37
C GLY A 31 7.44 -13.69 8.02
N GLY A 32 6.86 -14.88 7.93
CA GLY A 32 7.35 -16.10 8.62
C GLY A 32 8.77 -16.53 8.22
N ALA A 33 9.27 -16.08 7.06
CA ALA A 33 10.66 -16.29 6.66
C ALA A 33 11.68 -15.43 7.44
N ASP A 34 11.26 -14.32 8.05
CA ASP A 34 12.18 -13.36 8.67
C ASP A 34 12.69 -13.79 10.05
N SER A 35 12.14 -14.86 10.62
CA SER A 35 12.63 -15.49 11.87
C SER A 35 12.75 -14.51 13.06
N VAL A 36 12.05 -13.37 13.04
CA VAL A 36 12.08 -12.40 14.14
C VAL A 36 10.82 -12.60 14.98
N LEU A 37 11.01 -13.10 16.21
CA LEU A 37 9.93 -13.32 17.18
C LEU A 37 9.12 -12.05 17.52
N CYS A 38 9.74 -10.88 17.41
CA CYS A 38 9.13 -9.58 17.68
C CYS A 38 9.67 -8.52 16.72
N PRO A 39 8.98 -8.21 15.61
CA PRO A 39 9.32 -7.07 14.78
C PRO A 39 9.29 -5.75 15.59
N PRO A 40 10.07 -4.73 15.17
CA PRO A 40 10.05 -3.42 15.82
C PRO A 40 8.65 -2.82 15.90
N GLU A 41 8.38 -2.01 16.93
CA GLU A 41 7.12 -1.26 16.99
C GLU A 41 6.96 -0.39 15.73
N GLY A 42 5.77 -0.43 15.13
CA GLY A 42 5.46 0.31 13.91
C GLY A 42 5.93 -0.37 12.63
N ALA A 43 6.57 -1.54 12.68
CA ALA A 43 6.77 -2.38 11.52
C ALA A 43 5.43 -2.93 11.00
N VAL A 44 5.39 -3.29 9.72
CA VAL A 44 4.26 -4.00 9.11
C VAL A 44 4.63 -5.46 8.94
N GLU A 45 3.75 -6.35 9.35
CA GLU A 45 3.88 -7.80 9.23
C GLU A 45 2.70 -8.35 8.41
N MET A 46 2.98 -9.39 7.61
CA MET A 46 1.97 -10.13 6.86
C MET A 46 1.69 -11.46 7.56
N ASN A 47 0.41 -11.73 7.80
CA ASN A 47 -0.06 -13.04 8.19
C ASN A 47 0.02 -14.01 7.00
N GLU A 48 0.80 -15.08 7.13
CA GLU A 48 0.99 -16.07 6.05
C GLU A 48 -0.27 -16.92 5.78
N ASP A 49 -1.20 -17.01 6.74
CA ASP A 49 -2.40 -17.84 6.61
C ASP A 49 -3.47 -17.18 5.72
N ASP A 50 -3.61 -15.85 5.79
CA ASP A 50 -4.69 -15.11 5.11
C ASP A 50 -4.23 -13.87 4.31
N GLY A 51 -2.92 -13.57 4.31
CA GLY A 51 -2.35 -12.43 3.59
C GLY A 51 -2.68 -11.06 4.18
N THR A 52 -3.29 -11.01 5.37
CA THR A 52 -3.61 -9.74 6.02
C THR A 52 -2.37 -9.06 6.57
N LEU A 53 -2.35 -7.72 6.49
CA LEU A 53 -1.23 -6.91 6.97
C LEU A 53 -1.58 -6.28 8.32
N TRP A 54 -0.60 -6.19 9.20
CA TRP A 54 -0.77 -5.70 10.57
C TRP A 54 0.39 -4.80 10.98
N VAL A 55 0.09 -3.77 11.78
CA VAL A 55 1.13 -2.93 12.39
C VAL A 55 1.52 -3.52 13.74
N CYS A 56 2.81 -3.73 13.98
CA CYS A 56 3.31 -4.31 15.23
C CYS A 56 3.28 -3.28 16.37
N SER A 57 2.80 -3.65 17.56
CA SER A 57 2.84 -2.79 18.77
C SER A 57 4.14 -2.89 19.58
N GLY A 58 5.13 -3.66 19.11
CA GLY A 58 6.28 -4.06 19.91
C GLY A 58 5.92 -5.21 20.87
N GLY A 59 5.92 -6.44 20.34
CA GLY A 59 5.51 -7.67 21.05
C GLY A 59 4.54 -8.53 20.22
N PHE A 60 3.91 -9.52 20.86
CA PHE A 60 3.01 -10.49 20.20
C PHE A 60 1.61 -9.96 19.84
N HIS A 61 1.33 -8.67 20.02
CA HIS A 61 -0.01 -8.10 19.78
C HIS A 61 -0.02 -7.13 18.59
N PRO A 62 -0.88 -7.37 17.58
CA PRO A 62 -1.09 -6.41 16.51
C PRO A 62 -1.72 -5.13 17.07
N LYS A 63 -1.21 -3.97 16.62
CA LYS A 63 -1.76 -2.64 16.93
C LYS A 63 -3.06 -2.38 16.17
N GLY A 64 -3.19 -3.02 15.01
CA GLY A 64 -4.31 -2.93 14.09
C GLY A 64 -3.92 -3.40 12.68
N HIS A 65 -4.91 -3.56 11.81
CA HIS A 65 -4.68 -3.87 10.40
C HIS A 65 -3.96 -2.72 9.69
N TRP A 66 -3.11 -3.05 8.74
CA TRP A 66 -2.55 -2.11 7.77
C TRP A 66 -3.34 -2.21 6.47
N SER A 67 -4.12 -1.18 6.15
CA SER A 67 -4.99 -1.12 4.97
C SER A 67 -5.15 0.31 4.43
N PRO A 68 -4.06 1.04 4.12
CA PRO A 68 -4.10 2.45 3.73
C PRO A 68 -4.91 2.72 2.45
N SER A 69 -5.12 1.72 1.60
CA SER A 69 -5.97 1.85 0.40
C SER A 69 -7.47 1.90 0.70
N THR A 70 -7.89 1.56 1.92
CA THR A 70 -9.31 1.51 2.32
C THR A 70 -9.61 2.20 3.66
N ASP A 71 -8.62 2.33 4.55
CA ASP A 71 -8.76 2.99 5.85
C ASP A 71 -8.23 4.44 5.80
N TRP A 72 -9.14 5.40 5.94
CA TRP A 72 -8.82 6.83 5.95
C TRP A 72 -7.94 7.26 7.12
N SER A 73 -8.00 6.56 8.26
CA SER A 73 -7.14 6.87 9.39
C SER A 73 -5.66 6.60 9.10
N GLN A 74 -5.38 5.77 8.08
CA GLN A 74 -4.03 5.44 7.61
C GLN A 74 -3.68 6.19 6.32
N GLY A 75 -4.58 6.17 5.33
CA GLY A 75 -4.35 6.80 4.02
C GLY A 75 -4.38 8.33 4.06
N GLY A 76 -5.24 8.93 4.87
CA GLY A 76 -5.32 10.39 5.02
C GLY A 76 -3.99 11.01 5.48
N PRO A 77 -3.40 10.55 6.59
CA PRO A 77 -2.08 11.03 7.02
C PRO A 77 -0.96 10.82 5.99
N LEU A 78 -1.03 9.78 5.16
CA LEU A 78 -0.07 9.58 4.07
C LEU A 78 -0.21 10.66 2.98
N ILE A 79 -1.44 11.08 2.65
CA ILE A 79 -1.68 12.19 1.72
C ILE A 79 -1.00 13.45 2.25
N ASP A 80 -1.31 13.85 3.48
CA ASP A 80 -0.76 15.07 4.09
C ASP A 80 0.76 15.02 4.21
N LYS A 81 1.31 13.88 4.67
CA LYS A 81 2.76 13.68 4.82
C LYS A 81 3.53 13.88 3.51
N HIS A 82 2.91 13.59 2.39
CA HIS A 82 3.52 13.66 1.06
C HIS A 82 3.07 14.89 0.25
N GLY A 83 2.41 15.87 0.88
CA GLY A 83 1.84 17.04 0.20
C GLY A 83 0.84 16.67 -0.90
N GLY A 84 0.26 15.47 -0.80
CA GLY A 84 -0.51 14.86 -1.85
C GLY A 84 -1.83 15.57 -2.11
N SER A 85 -2.38 15.31 -3.28
CA SER A 85 -3.72 15.76 -3.62
C SER A 85 -4.52 14.67 -4.32
N VAL A 86 -5.84 14.80 -4.24
CA VAL A 86 -6.80 13.90 -4.88
C VAL A 86 -7.81 14.75 -5.64
N GLN A 87 -8.10 14.33 -6.87
CA GLN A 87 -9.14 14.91 -7.70
C GLN A 87 -10.19 13.86 -8.06
N HIS A 88 -11.46 14.27 -8.05
CA HIS A 88 -12.55 13.50 -8.62
C HIS A 88 -12.78 13.93 -10.07
N ASP A 89 -12.56 13.02 -11.00
CA ASP A 89 -12.66 13.26 -12.43
C ASP A 89 -14.08 12.91 -12.94
N ARG A 90 -14.80 13.94 -13.42
CA ARG A 90 -16.14 13.74 -13.99
C ARG A 90 -16.02 13.21 -15.42
N GLY A 91 -16.89 12.26 -15.78
CA GLY A 91 -16.97 11.75 -17.16
C GLY A 91 -16.01 10.60 -17.49
N VAL A 92 -15.26 10.09 -16.52
CA VAL A 92 -14.41 8.90 -16.67
C VAL A 92 -15.07 7.64 -16.04
N PRO A 93 -14.66 6.41 -16.43
CA PRO A 93 -15.20 5.18 -15.87
C PRO A 93 -15.07 5.09 -14.34
N LEU A 94 -16.02 4.42 -13.68
CA LEU A 94 -16.03 4.20 -12.22
C LEU A 94 -14.71 3.64 -11.67
N SER A 95 -14.03 2.79 -12.43
CA SER A 95 -12.75 2.19 -12.06
C SER A 95 -11.56 3.17 -12.02
N THR A 96 -11.73 4.38 -12.57
CA THR A 96 -10.66 5.38 -12.74
C THR A 96 -11.12 6.79 -12.35
N ARG A 97 -12.22 6.89 -11.59
CA ARG A 97 -12.91 8.15 -11.27
C ARG A 97 -12.11 9.11 -10.40
N TYR A 98 -11.06 8.64 -9.75
CA TYR A 98 -10.16 9.47 -8.97
C TYR A 98 -8.77 9.44 -9.58
N SER A 99 -8.12 10.60 -9.58
CA SER A 99 -6.69 10.74 -9.83
C SER A 99 -6.01 11.35 -8.61
N ALA A 100 -4.83 10.86 -8.28
CA ALA A 100 -4.09 11.34 -7.11
C ALA A 100 -2.59 11.03 -7.21
N GLY A 101 -1.81 11.76 -6.44
CA GLY A 101 -0.38 11.55 -6.30
C GLY A 101 0.26 12.44 -5.23
N PRO A 102 1.51 12.14 -4.83
CA PRO A 102 2.34 13.01 -3.99
C PRO A 102 2.60 14.39 -4.64
N ASP A 103 2.97 15.37 -3.83
CA ASP A 103 3.50 16.65 -4.35
C ASP A 103 4.78 16.40 -5.18
N GLY A 104 4.94 17.18 -6.23
CA GLY A 104 6.08 17.09 -7.15
C GLY A 104 6.06 15.90 -8.11
N ASP A 105 5.07 14.99 -8.06
CA ASP A 105 4.91 13.96 -9.09
C ASP A 105 4.18 14.54 -10.32
N ALA A 106 4.80 14.43 -11.49
CA ALA A 106 4.21 14.86 -12.75
C ALA A 106 3.14 13.89 -13.28
N VAL A 107 3.05 12.68 -12.72
CA VAL A 107 2.13 11.64 -13.19
C VAL A 107 1.25 11.16 -12.05
N TRP A 108 -0.04 11.44 -12.17
CA TRP A 108 -1.04 10.93 -11.22
C TRP A 108 -1.50 9.54 -11.62
N CYS A 109 -1.76 8.73 -10.60
CA CYS A 109 -2.36 7.41 -10.78
C CYS A 109 -3.88 7.49 -10.60
N TYR A 110 -4.58 6.60 -11.30
CA TYR A 110 -6.04 6.53 -11.24
C TYR A 110 -6.52 5.40 -10.34
N GLY A 111 -7.72 5.55 -9.80
CA GLY A 111 -8.38 4.51 -9.03
C GLY A 111 -9.89 4.73 -8.87
N PRO A 112 -10.61 3.70 -8.40
CA PRO A 112 -12.03 3.80 -8.10
C PRO A 112 -12.33 4.60 -6.82
N THR A 113 -11.33 4.81 -5.96
CA THR A 113 -11.43 5.61 -4.73
C THR A 113 -10.23 6.56 -4.60
N PRO A 114 -10.37 7.66 -3.82
CA PRO A 114 -9.27 8.55 -3.46
C PRO A 114 -8.02 7.82 -2.97
N LEU A 115 -8.21 6.92 -2.02
CA LEU A 115 -7.12 6.22 -1.34
C LEU A 115 -6.41 5.24 -2.28
N ILE A 116 -7.15 4.51 -3.11
CA ILE A 116 -6.54 3.62 -4.11
C ILE A 116 -5.72 4.43 -5.12
N ALA A 117 -6.28 5.52 -5.64
CA ALA A 117 -5.57 6.40 -6.58
C ALA A 117 -4.27 6.93 -5.95
N PHE A 118 -4.35 7.44 -4.72
CA PHE A 118 -3.21 8.01 -4.03
C PHE A 118 -2.15 6.97 -3.68
N CYS A 119 -2.56 5.82 -3.14
CA CYS A 119 -1.64 4.74 -2.78
C CYS A 119 -0.87 4.23 -4.02
N ARG A 120 -1.54 4.07 -5.16
CA ARG A 120 -0.87 3.71 -6.43
C ARG A 120 0.14 4.78 -6.85
N GLY A 121 -0.24 6.04 -6.75
CA GLY A 121 0.62 7.18 -7.05
C GLY A 121 1.85 7.23 -6.13
N LEU A 122 1.65 6.99 -4.83
CA LEU A 122 2.72 6.97 -3.84
C LEU A 122 3.72 5.84 -4.09
N VAL A 123 3.24 4.63 -4.35
CA VAL A 123 4.09 3.48 -4.71
C VAL A 123 4.90 3.82 -5.97
N ARG A 124 4.21 4.31 -7.01
CA ARG A 124 4.87 4.69 -8.26
C ARG A 124 5.95 5.75 -8.04
N TYR A 125 5.62 6.81 -7.31
CA TYR A 125 6.54 7.91 -7.04
C TYR A 125 7.81 7.47 -6.31
N LYS A 126 7.70 6.48 -5.44
CA LYS A 126 8.80 6.02 -4.60
C LYS A 126 9.69 4.97 -5.27
N ILE A 127 9.11 4.03 -6.01
CA ILE A 127 9.86 2.87 -6.53
C ILE A 127 9.67 2.61 -8.03
N GLY A 128 8.88 3.44 -8.73
CA GLY A 128 8.68 3.37 -10.18
C GLY A 128 7.41 2.62 -10.60
N ASP A 129 7.29 2.35 -11.90
CA ASP A 129 6.05 1.84 -12.50
C ASP A 129 5.70 0.39 -12.09
N THR A 130 6.66 -0.39 -11.58
CA THR A 130 6.49 -1.79 -11.17
C THR A 130 7.00 -2.04 -9.76
N VAL A 131 6.42 -3.04 -9.10
CA VAL A 131 6.79 -3.49 -7.75
C VAL A 131 6.69 -5.01 -7.65
N GLN A 132 7.53 -5.60 -6.81
CA GLN A 132 7.45 -7.01 -6.44
C GLN A 132 6.42 -7.20 -5.32
N VAL A 133 5.41 -8.02 -5.58
CA VAL A 133 4.38 -8.37 -4.60
C VAL A 133 4.25 -9.89 -4.46
N PRO A 134 3.91 -10.41 -3.27
CA PRO A 134 3.53 -11.80 -3.08
C PRO A 134 2.44 -12.22 -4.06
N LYS A 135 2.66 -13.33 -4.77
CA LYS A 135 1.70 -13.87 -5.75
C LYS A 135 0.35 -14.18 -5.10
N GLU A 136 0.36 -14.63 -3.85
CA GLU A 136 -0.81 -14.96 -3.05
C GLU A 136 -1.70 -13.75 -2.72
N LEU A 137 -1.15 -12.52 -2.78
CA LEU A 137 -1.93 -11.29 -2.55
C LEU A 137 -2.63 -10.79 -3.82
N MET A 138 -2.37 -11.42 -4.96
CA MET A 138 -3.02 -11.06 -6.21
C MET A 138 -4.37 -11.79 -6.34
N PRO A 139 -5.42 -11.09 -6.77
CA PRO A 139 -6.73 -11.68 -7.02
C PRO A 139 -6.73 -12.63 -8.24
#